data_AF-A8MKG7-F1
#
_entry.id   AF-A8MKG7-F1
#
_cell.length_a   1.000
_cell.length_b   1.000
_cell.length_c   1.000
_cell.angle_alpha   90.00
_cell.angle_beta   90.00
_cell.angle_gamma   90.00
#
_symmetry.space_group_name_H-M   'P 1'
#
loop_
_entity.id
_entity.type
_entity.pdbx_description
1 polymer ?
#
loop_
_entity_poly.entity_id
_entity_poly.type
_entity_poly.pdbx_seq_one_letter_code
_entity_poly.pdbx_strand_id
1 'polypeptide(L)'
;MNSFIWAGIFFSFYLITKLLLSLYIYNDAKALQLKATLWSLIVMLLPNYIGFVLYLIIRTVTLNKTLDEKEKMMNIQTFKKPILLIISILFLGTSYYFLGNYFNDTFSSKFDNYQDAVATIERGWIPKHIPKTATDIYEVHNIDTNIGNGIFKLSKEESINFYSTLNSIEKNEMINLKSIKKKWWDQNEIKKNIENDHFLLGKREHFIYAIDPNGTVYFWIQE
;
A
#
# COMPACT_ATOMS: atom_id res chain seq x y z
N MET A 1 10.61 11.32 -10.04
CA MET A 1 11.73 10.72 -9.27
C MET A 1 11.26 9.39 -8.70
N ASN A 2 12.01 8.30 -8.91
CA ASN A 2 11.60 6.92 -8.57
C ASN A 2 11.31 6.79 -7.05
N SER A 3 10.21 6.12 -6.66
CA SER A 3 9.85 5.84 -5.26
C SER A 3 11.00 5.18 -4.48
N PHE A 4 11.82 4.36 -5.16
CA PHE A 4 13.02 3.77 -4.58
C PHE A 4 14.07 4.81 -4.14
N ILE A 5 14.27 5.85 -4.95
CA ILE A 5 15.22 6.94 -4.64
C ILE A 5 14.74 7.71 -3.40
N TRP A 6 13.44 8.00 -3.33
CA TRP A 6 12.84 8.65 -2.17
C TRP A 6 13.00 7.81 -0.90
N ALA A 7 12.73 6.51 -0.99
CA ALA A 7 12.94 5.60 0.13
C ALA A 7 14.39 5.62 0.61
N GLY A 8 15.36 5.57 -0.32
CA GLY A 8 16.79 5.67 0.01
C GLY A 8 17.16 6.98 0.73
N ILE A 9 16.62 8.12 0.27
CA ILE A 9 16.84 9.43 0.90
C ILE A 9 16.30 9.44 2.34
N PHE A 10 15.04 9.05 2.54
CA PHE A 10 14.42 9.06 3.88
C PHE A 10 15.07 8.05 4.83
N PHE A 11 15.46 6.88 4.33
CA PHE A 11 16.21 5.90 5.12
C PHE A 11 17.57 6.44 5.55
N SER A 12 18.28 7.16 4.67
CA SER A 12 19.54 7.80 5.01
C SER A 12 19.36 8.85 6.12
N PHE A 13 18.31 9.67 6.03
CA PHE A 13 17.97 10.62 7.10
C PHE A 13 17.65 9.91 8.42
N TYR A 14 16.89 8.81 8.39
CA TYR A 14 16.64 7.97 9.55
C TYR A 14 17.93 7.45 10.20
N LEU A 15 18.90 6.97 9.41
CA LEU A 15 20.19 6.51 9.93
C LEU A 15 20.98 7.65 10.58
N ILE A 16 20.98 8.84 9.97
CA ILE A 16 21.64 10.03 10.53
C ILE A 16 21.00 10.42 11.86
N THR A 17 19.66 10.48 11.94
CA THR A 17 18.98 10.81 13.21
C THR A 17 19.18 9.72 14.27
N LYS A 18 19.26 8.45 13.89
CA LYS A 18 19.59 7.34 14.81
C LYS A 18 21.02 7.47 15.36
N LEU A 19 21.97 7.84 14.51
CA LEU A 19 23.35 8.11 14.91
C LEU A 19 23.42 9.30 15.90
N LEU A 20 22.77 10.41 15.58
CA LEU A 20 22.71 11.58 16.48
C LEU A 20 22.06 11.25 17.83
N LEU A 21 21.00 10.43 17.83
CA LEU A 21 20.34 9.95 19.05
C LEU A 21 21.28 9.07 19.88
N SER A 22 22.02 8.18 19.23
CA SER A 22 23.01 7.32 19.91
C SER A 22 24.15 8.13 20.53
N LEU A 23 24.65 9.16 19.84
CA LEU A 23 25.66 10.09 20.38
C LEU A 23 25.12 10.89 21.57
N TYR A 24 23.86 11.33 21.51
CA TYR A 24 23.21 12.01 22.63
C TYR A 24 23.17 11.10 23.88
N ILE A 25 22.76 9.85 23.71
CA ILE A 25 22.67 8.87 24.80
C ILE A 25 24.04 8.53 25.36
N TYR A 26 25.05 8.41 24.50
CA TYR A 26 26.42 8.20 24.98
C TYR A 26 26.83 9.27 25.98
N ASN A 27 26.59 10.54 25.64
CA ASN A 27 26.93 11.67 26.51
C ASN A 27 26.07 11.71 27.78
N ASP A 28 24.76 11.48 27.67
CA ASP A 28 23.83 11.45 28.82
C ASP A 28 24.14 10.28 29.77
N ALA A 29 24.42 9.09 29.23
CA ALA A 29 24.77 7.90 30.02
C ALA A 29 26.11 8.09 30.74
N LYS A 30 27.09 8.74 30.10
CA LYS A 30 28.37 9.08 30.72
C LYS A 30 28.19 10.06 31.89
N ALA A 31 27.30 11.04 31.75
CA ALA A 31 26.97 11.98 32.82
C ALA A 31 26.29 11.28 34.02
N LEU A 32 25.52 10.22 33.76
CA LEU A 32 24.87 9.39 34.79
C LEU A 32 25.75 8.25 35.30
N GLN A 33 27.04 8.22 34.95
CA GLN A 33 27.99 7.15 35.32
C GLN A 33 27.54 5.72 34.90
N LEU A 34 26.69 5.62 33.88
CA LEU A 34 26.30 4.34 33.28
C LEU A 34 27.34 3.88 32.25
N LYS A 35 27.25 2.60 31.83
CA LYS A 35 28.07 2.06 30.72
C LYS A 35 27.66 2.70 29.38
N ALA A 36 28.20 3.88 29.08
CA ALA A 36 27.80 4.72 27.94
C ALA A 36 27.91 4.03 26.58
N THR A 37 28.99 3.28 26.36
CA THR A 37 29.21 2.51 25.12
C THR A 37 28.13 1.45 24.92
N LEU A 38 27.77 0.72 25.98
CA LEU A 38 26.74 -0.31 25.95
C LEU A 38 25.37 0.29 25.60
N TRP A 39 24.97 1.38 26.26
CA TRP A 39 23.68 2.01 26.02
C TRP A 39 23.56 2.64 24.63
N SER A 40 24.64 3.27 24.14
CA SER A 40 24.72 3.79 22.78
C SER A 40 24.58 2.67 21.73
N LEU A 41 25.22 1.51 21.94
CA LEU A 41 25.09 0.35 21.07
C LEU A 41 23.68 -0.25 21.11
N ILE A 42 23.09 -0.42 22.30
CA ILE A 42 21.72 -0.94 22.46
C ILE A 42 20.72 -0.09 21.67
N VAL A 43 20.84 1.24 21.73
CA VAL A 43 19.94 2.15 20.99
C VAL A 43 20.20 2.11 19.48
N MET A 44 21.46 1.99 19.07
CA MET A 44 21.82 1.97 17.66
C MET A 44 21.42 0.65 16.97
N LEU A 45 21.53 -0.47 17.68
CA LEU A 45 21.29 -1.81 17.12
C LEU A 45 19.85 -2.27 17.25
N LEU A 46 19.16 -1.92 18.34
CA LEU A 46 17.77 -2.36 18.49
C LEU A 46 16.85 -1.67 17.48
N PRO A 47 15.89 -2.42 16.92
CA PRO A 47 14.91 -1.87 15.98
C PRO A 47 13.93 -0.95 16.70
N ASN A 48 13.28 -0.09 15.92
CA ASN A 48 12.09 0.68 16.34
C ASN A 48 12.23 1.43 17.68
N TYR A 49 13.42 1.95 17.98
CA TYR A 49 13.70 2.72 19.19
C TYR A 49 13.48 1.95 20.51
N ILE A 50 13.36 0.63 20.50
CA ILE A 50 13.21 -0.18 21.72
C ILE A 50 14.37 0.09 22.68
N GLY A 51 15.60 0.15 22.16
CA GLY A 51 16.78 0.49 22.95
C GLY A 51 16.73 1.89 23.56
N PHE A 52 16.11 2.86 22.87
CA PHE A 52 15.91 4.20 23.40
C PHE A 52 14.90 4.22 24.54
N VAL A 53 13.78 3.52 24.40
CA VAL A 53 12.77 3.42 25.46
C VAL A 53 13.35 2.75 26.71
N LEU A 54 14.07 1.63 26.53
CA LEU A 54 14.78 0.96 27.64
C LEU A 54 15.76 1.90 28.33
N TYR A 55 16.52 2.68 27.55
CA TYR A 55 17.43 3.67 28.10
C TYR A 55 16.69 4.74 28.92
N LEU A 56 15.57 5.26 28.43
CA LEU A 56 14.77 6.24 29.18
C LEU A 56 14.23 5.69 30.51
N ILE A 57 13.82 4.43 30.53
CA ILE A 57 13.37 3.76 31.77
C ILE A 57 14.52 3.72 32.77
N ILE A 58 15.69 3.20 32.37
CA ILE A 58 16.86 3.11 33.24
C ILE A 58 17.32 4.48 33.70
N ARG A 59 17.39 5.46 32.79
CA ARG A 59 17.69 6.85 33.10
C ARG A 59 16.77 7.41 34.19
N THR A 60 15.47 7.15 34.08
CA THR A 60 14.48 7.63 35.05
C THR A 60 14.69 6.98 36.42
N VAL A 61 14.91 5.67 36.47
CA VAL A 61 15.20 4.94 37.71
C VAL A 61 16.50 5.44 38.36
N THR A 62 17.57 5.63 37.58
CA THR A 62 18.86 6.13 38.09
C THR A 62 18.72 7.55 38.62
N LEU A 63 18.03 8.44 37.90
CA LEU A 63 17.78 9.80 38.37
C LEU A 63 16.99 9.80 39.68
N ASN A 64 15.92 9.01 39.79
CA ASN A 64 15.13 8.92 41.01
C ASN A 64 15.96 8.43 42.20
N LYS A 65 16.84 7.44 42.03
CA LYS A 65 17.77 7.00 43.08
C LYS A 65 18.72 8.12 43.52
N THR A 66 19.30 8.84 42.56
CA THR A 66 20.19 9.97 42.88
C THR A 66 19.46 11.17 43.48
N LEU A 67 18.14 11.29 43.25
CA LEU A 67 17.28 12.32 43.81
C LEU A 67 16.82 11.96 45.23
N ASP A 68 16.53 10.69 45.53
CA ASP A 68 16.31 10.18 46.89
C ASP A 68 17.54 10.45 47.78
N GLU A 69 18.75 10.27 47.23
CA GLU A 69 20.00 10.62 47.93
C GLU A 69 20.23 12.15 48.03
N LYS A 70 19.61 12.95 47.15
CA LYS A 70 19.76 14.41 47.05
C LYS A 70 18.52 15.20 47.49
N GLU A 71 17.52 14.58 48.10
CA GLU A 71 16.25 15.20 48.52
C GLU A 71 16.42 16.31 49.58
N LYS A 72 17.66 16.72 49.88
CA LYS A 72 17.96 17.99 50.54
C LYS A 72 17.97 19.22 49.62
N MET A 73 18.11 19.13 48.29
CA MET A 73 17.96 20.30 47.40
C MET A 73 17.46 19.96 46.00
N MET A 74 16.26 20.48 45.71
CA MET A 74 15.51 20.52 44.45
C MET A 74 16.31 20.70 43.14
N ASN A 75 15.83 20.08 42.04
CA ASN A 75 15.25 20.75 40.85
C ASN A 75 15.27 19.75 39.65
N ILE A 76 14.10 19.39 39.14
CA ILE A 76 13.95 18.42 38.03
C ILE A 76 14.30 19.11 36.71
N GLN A 77 15.46 18.76 36.12
CA GLN A 77 15.77 19.16 34.74
C GLN A 77 14.87 18.39 33.76
N THR A 78 13.91 19.12 33.18
CA THR A 78 12.98 18.61 32.19
C THR A 78 13.68 18.15 30.91
N PHE A 79 13.17 17.08 30.29
CA PHE A 79 13.72 16.46 29.09
C PHE A 79 13.49 17.35 27.86
N LYS A 80 14.44 18.23 27.52
CA LYS A 80 14.26 19.29 26.51
C LYS A 80 14.35 18.87 25.03
N LYS A 81 14.44 17.57 24.68
CA LYS A 81 14.72 17.14 23.29
C LYS A 81 13.86 15.98 22.73
N PRO A 82 12.52 15.99 22.86
CA PRO A 82 11.67 14.99 22.17
C PRO A 82 11.65 15.15 20.65
N ILE A 83 12.07 16.31 20.13
CA ILE A 83 12.00 16.66 18.69
C ILE A 83 12.82 15.70 17.82
N LEU A 84 14.02 15.31 18.25
CA LEU A 84 14.89 14.44 17.45
C LEU A 84 14.31 13.02 17.30
N LEU A 85 13.63 12.52 18.33
CA LEU A 85 12.91 11.25 18.26
C LEU A 85 11.75 11.34 17.27
N ILE A 86 10.92 12.38 17.37
CA ILE A 86 9.76 12.57 16.51
C ILE A 86 10.19 12.65 15.04
N ILE A 87 11.22 13.44 14.72
CA ILE A 87 11.78 13.53 13.37
C ILE A 87 12.27 12.17 12.86
N SER A 88 12.97 11.41 13.72
CA SER A 88 13.49 10.09 13.38
C SER A 88 12.36 9.10 13.05
N ILE A 89 11.29 9.08 13.86
CA ILE A 89 10.10 8.24 13.65
C ILE A 89 9.39 8.62 12.34
N LEU A 90 9.24 9.93 12.07
CA LEU A 90 8.63 10.41 10.83
C LEU A 90 9.42 9.94 9.61
N PHE A 91 10.76 10.09 9.60
CA PHE A 91 11.58 9.62 8.47
C PHE A 91 11.51 8.11 8.28
N LEU A 92 11.48 7.34 9.36
CA LEU A 92 11.31 5.89 9.28
C LEU A 92 9.95 5.53 8.64
N GLY A 93 8.86 6.14 9.12
CA GLY A 93 7.51 5.93 8.58
C GLY A 93 7.39 6.33 7.10
N THR A 94 7.96 7.48 6.73
CA THR A 94 8.00 7.93 5.33
C THR A 94 8.81 6.99 4.44
N SER A 95 9.96 6.53 4.91
CA SER A 95 10.76 5.54 4.18
C SER A 95 9.98 4.25 3.92
N TYR A 96 9.30 3.72 4.94
CA TYR A 96 8.45 2.52 4.79
C TYR A 96 7.33 2.73 3.77
N TYR A 97 6.66 3.89 3.79
CA TYR A 97 5.62 4.23 2.83
C TYR A 97 6.12 4.20 1.38
N PHE A 98 7.25 4.86 1.09
CA PHE A 98 7.81 4.85 -0.27
C PHE A 98 8.29 3.47 -0.71
N LEU A 99 8.85 2.68 0.20
CA LEU A 99 9.30 1.33 -0.09
C LEU A 99 8.12 0.40 -0.41
N GLY A 100 7.03 0.47 0.38
CA GLY A 100 5.81 -0.32 0.13
C GLY A 100 5.15 0.03 -1.21
N ASN A 101 5.14 1.31 -1.59
CA ASN A 101 4.64 1.72 -2.91
C ASN A 101 5.51 1.25 -4.07
N TYR A 102 6.82 1.12 -3.85
CA TYR A 102 7.74 0.63 -4.89
C TYR A 102 7.53 -0.86 -5.17
N PHE A 103 7.31 -1.65 -4.11
CA PHE A 103 6.99 -3.08 -4.20
C PHE A 103 5.47 -3.33 -4.30
N ASN A 104 4.72 -2.40 -4.89
CA ASN A 104 3.30 -2.64 -5.13
C ASN A 104 3.14 -3.37 -6.47
N ASP A 105 2.86 -4.67 -6.41
CA ASP A 105 2.70 -5.53 -7.59
C ASP A 105 1.32 -5.38 -8.26
N THR A 106 0.52 -4.41 -7.79
CA THR A 106 -0.77 -4.06 -8.35
C THR A 106 -0.67 -2.82 -9.24
N PHE A 107 -0.85 -3.02 -10.54
CA PHE A 107 -0.84 -1.96 -11.54
C PHE A 107 -2.27 -1.64 -11.96
N SER A 108 -2.50 -0.40 -12.37
CA SER A 108 -3.78 0.01 -12.94
C SER A 108 -3.58 1.03 -14.03
N SER A 109 -4.33 0.87 -15.11
CA SER A 109 -4.23 1.72 -16.29
C SER A 109 -5.62 2.24 -16.69
N LYS A 110 -5.63 3.40 -17.36
CA LYS A 110 -6.81 4.00 -17.98
C LYS A 110 -6.48 4.37 -19.41
N PHE A 111 -7.40 4.08 -20.31
CA PHE A 111 -7.31 4.40 -21.73
C PHE A 111 -8.62 5.03 -22.19
N ASP A 112 -8.53 6.01 -23.09
CA ASP A 112 -9.73 6.68 -23.59
C ASP A 112 -10.44 5.82 -24.65
N ASN A 113 -9.68 5.02 -25.40
CA ASN A 113 -10.20 4.15 -26.47
C ASN A 113 -9.35 2.88 -26.65
N TYR A 114 -9.81 1.97 -27.52
CA TYR A 114 -9.14 0.72 -27.85
C TYR A 114 -7.69 0.88 -28.33
N GLN A 115 -7.40 1.88 -29.17
CA GLN A 115 -6.05 2.05 -29.76
C GLN A 115 -5.01 2.36 -28.69
N ASP A 116 -5.39 3.15 -27.69
CA ASP A 116 -4.52 3.48 -26.56
C ASP A 116 -4.25 2.26 -25.66
N ALA A 117 -5.16 1.28 -25.66
CA ALA A 117 -5.08 0.08 -24.84
C ALA A 117 -4.30 -1.10 -25.48
N VAL A 118 -3.90 -1.00 -26.75
CA VAL A 118 -3.32 -2.13 -27.53
C VAL A 118 -2.13 -2.78 -26.82
N ALA A 119 -1.18 -1.99 -26.31
CA ALA A 119 -0.01 -2.55 -25.63
C ALA A 119 -0.37 -3.36 -24.38
N THR A 120 -1.46 -3.00 -23.69
CA THR A 120 -1.95 -3.71 -22.51
C THR A 120 -2.78 -4.93 -22.87
N ILE A 121 -3.49 -4.88 -23.99
CA ILE A 121 -4.17 -6.02 -24.61
C ILE A 121 -3.14 -7.09 -25.02
N GLU A 122 -2.03 -6.68 -25.64
CA GLU A 122 -0.94 -7.60 -26.05
C GLU A 122 -0.27 -8.30 -24.86
N ARG A 123 -0.29 -7.68 -23.67
CA ARG A 123 0.16 -8.30 -22.41
C ARG A 123 -0.85 -9.27 -21.80
N GLY A 124 -2.07 -9.32 -22.33
CA GLY A 124 -3.14 -10.18 -21.82
C GLY A 124 -3.86 -9.65 -20.58
N TRP A 125 -3.66 -8.38 -20.20
CA TRP A 125 -4.34 -7.78 -19.04
C TRP A 125 -5.75 -7.25 -19.39
N ILE A 126 -5.98 -6.95 -20.67
CA ILE A 126 -7.29 -6.60 -21.23
C ILE A 126 -7.63 -7.66 -22.30
N PRO A 127 -8.90 -8.09 -22.41
CA PRO A 127 -9.27 -9.09 -23.40
C PRO A 127 -9.01 -8.63 -24.84
N LYS A 128 -8.42 -9.51 -25.65
CA LYS A 128 -8.07 -9.24 -27.06
C LYS A 128 -9.27 -8.93 -27.94
N HIS A 129 -10.42 -9.49 -27.59
CA HIS A 129 -11.63 -9.48 -28.40
C HIS A 129 -12.71 -8.50 -27.91
N ILE A 130 -12.36 -7.48 -27.11
CA ILE A 130 -13.29 -6.38 -26.84
C ILE A 130 -13.57 -5.59 -28.13
N PRO A 131 -14.76 -4.97 -28.29
CA PRO A 131 -15.06 -4.18 -29.47
C PRO A 131 -14.09 -3.01 -29.67
N LYS A 132 -13.72 -2.73 -30.93
CA LYS A 132 -12.75 -1.66 -31.27
C LYS A 132 -13.25 -0.25 -30.97
N THR A 133 -14.56 -0.10 -30.82
CA THR A 133 -15.24 1.14 -30.42
C THR A 133 -15.22 1.36 -28.91
N ALA A 134 -14.71 0.42 -28.11
CA ALA A 134 -14.68 0.52 -26.66
C ALA A 134 -13.97 1.80 -26.21
N THR A 135 -14.60 2.49 -25.27
CA THR A 135 -14.11 3.72 -24.65
C THR A 135 -14.05 3.59 -23.15
N ASP A 136 -13.39 4.55 -22.49
CA ASP A 136 -13.31 4.61 -21.03
C ASP A 136 -12.84 3.26 -20.44
N ILE A 137 -11.72 2.74 -20.95
CA ILE A 137 -11.20 1.43 -20.57
C ILE A 137 -10.34 1.59 -19.34
N TYR A 138 -10.71 0.92 -18.25
CA TYR A 138 -9.94 0.84 -17.02
C TYR A 138 -9.57 -0.61 -16.76
N GLU A 139 -8.33 -0.84 -16.35
CA GLU A 139 -7.88 -2.15 -15.89
C GLU A 139 -7.09 -2.00 -14.59
N VAL A 140 -7.16 -3.06 -13.80
CA VAL A 140 -6.24 -3.31 -12.70
C VAL A 140 -5.85 -4.78 -12.73
N HIS A 141 -4.58 -5.04 -12.50
CA HIS A 141 -4.07 -6.40 -12.34
C HIS A 141 -2.99 -6.44 -11.27
N ASN A 142 -2.83 -7.60 -10.66
CA ASN A 142 -1.76 -7.90 -9.74
C ASN A 142 -0.87 -8.99 -10.34
N ILE A 143 0.43 -8.71 -10.48
CA ILE A 143 1.36 -9.59 -11.20
C ILE A 143 1.58 -10.91 -10.46
N ASP A 144 1.67 -10.88 -9.13
CA ASP A 144 1.99 -12.07 -8.34
C ASP A 144 0.82 -13.05 -8.24
N THR A 145 -0.38 -12.52 -8.09
CA THR A 145 -1.60 -13.32 -7.88
C THR A 145 -2.35 -13.62 -9.16
N ASN A 146 -1.96 -13.02 -10.28
CA ASN A 146 -2.67 -13.06 -11.56
C ASN A 146 -4.15 -12.63 -11.50
N ILE A 147 -4.57 -12.00 -10.40
CA ILE A 147 -5.92 -11.45 -10.27
C ILE A 147 -5.98 -10.13 -11.04
N GLY A 148 -6.97 -9.98 -11.91
CA GLY A 148 -7.23 -8.72 -12.58
C GLY A 148 -8.70 -8.54 -12.93
N ASN A 149 -9.09 -7.29 -13.10
CA ASN A 149 -10.44 -6.89 -13.47
C ASN A 149 -10.43 -5.52 -14.13
N GLY A 150 -11.50 -5.19 -14.84
CA GLY A 150 -11.60 -3.92 -15.52
C GLY A 150 -12.98 -3.61 -16.03
N ILE A 151 -13.14 -2.40 -16.52
CA ILE A 151 -14.39 -1.87 -17.05
C ILE A 151 -14.13 -1.17 -18.37
N PHE A 152 -15.06 -1.27 -19.31
CA PHE A 152 -15.08 -0.44 -20.50
C PHE A 152 -16.52 -0.10 -20.88
N LYS A 153 -16.68 0.89 -21.74
CA LYS A 153 -18.00 1.32 -22.24
C LYS A 153 -18.16 1.00 -23.71
N LEU A 154 -19.39 0.67 -24.05
CA LEU A 154 -19.92 0.45 -25.39
C LEU A 154 -21.22 1.24 -25.57
N SER A 155 -21.67 1.34 -26.82
CA SER A 155 -23.05 1.73 -27.07
C SER A 155 -24.02 0.62 -26.62
N LYS A 156 -25.29 0.98 -26.36
CA LYS A 156 -26.34 0.03 -25.99
C LYS A 156 -26.55 -1.07 -27.04
N GLU A 157 -26.47 -0.74 -28.32
CA GLU A 157 -26.62 -1.73 -29.39
C GLU A 157 -25.43 -2.68 -29.40
N GLU A 158 -24.23 -2.14 -29.23
CA GLU A 158 -23.01 -2.91 -29.27
C GLU A 158 -22.78 -3.78 -28.04
N SER A 159 -23.26 -3.39 -26.86
CA SER A 159 -23.22 -4.23 -25.65
C SER A 159 -24.03 -5.52 -25.85
N ILE A 160 -25.20 -5.42 -26.46
CA ILE A 160 -26.07 -6.56 -26.80
C ILE A 160 -25.39 -7.43 -27.87
N ASN A 161 -24.84 -6.81 -28.92
CA ASN A 161 -24.12 -7.54 -29.97
C ASN A 161 -22.89 -8.25 -29.40
N PHE A 162 -22.13 -7.60 -28.52
CA PHE A 162 -20.96 -8.18 -27.86
C PHE A 162 -21.35 -9.39 -27.01
N TYR A 163 -22.43 -9.29 -26.23
CA TYR A 163 -22.95 -10.41 -25.43
C TYR A 163 -23.24 -11.65 -26.29
N SER A 164 -23.79 -11.49 -27.50
CA SER A 164 -24.07 -12.62 -28.38
C SER A 164 -22.83 -13.39 -28.85
N THR A 165 -21.64 -12.82 -28.68
CA THR A 165 -20.35 -13.47 -28.97
C THR A 165 -19.77 -14.26 -27.80
N LEU A 166 -20.41 -14.22 -26.63
CA LEU A 166 -19.92 -14.85 -25.40
C LEU A 166 -20.57 -16.22 -25.19
N ASN A 167 -19.83 -17.11 -24.54
CA ASN A 167 -20.37 -18.36 -24.03
C ASN A 167 -21.13 -18.09 -22.72
N SER A 168 -22.21 -18.84 -22.48
CA SER A 168 -22.95 -18.75 -21.21
C SER A 168 -22.08 -19.14 -20.01
N ILE A 169 -22.37 -18.53 -18.86
CA ILE A 169 -21.75 -18.83 -17.57
C ILE A 169 -22.81 -18.82 -16.47
N GLU A 170 -22.66 -19.70 -15.48
CA GLU A 170 -23.56 -19.72 -14.34
C GLU A 170 -23.28 -18.58 -13.35
N LYS A 171 -24.34 -18.03 -12.76
CA LYS A 171 -24.23 -16.95 -11.75
C LYS A 171 -23.33 -17.33 -10.57
N ASN A 172 -23.33 -18.59 -10.16
CA ASN A 172 -22.54 -19.06 -9.02
C ASN A 172 -21.02 -19.01 -9.27
N GLU A 173 -20.60 -19.17 -10.53
CA GLU A 173 -19.19 -19.01 -10.92
C GLU A 173 -18.76 -17.53 -10.77
N MET A 174 -19.65 -16.59 -11.09
CA MET A 174 -19.41 -15.14 -11.02
C MET A 174 -19.27 -14.59 -9.60
N ILE A 175 -20.13 -15.03 -8.67
CA ILE A 175 -20.19 -14.46 -7.30
C ILE A 175 -18.87 -14.69 -6.53
N ASN A 176 -18.14 -15.75 -6.88
CA ASN A 176 -16.90 -16.15 -6.20
C ASN A 176 -15.63 -15.56 -6.84
N LEU A 177 -15.75 -14.78 -7.92
CA LEU A 177 -14.60 -14.18 -8.56
C LEU A 177 -13.90 -13.17 -7.66
N LYS A 178 -12.57 -13.32 -7.57
CA LYS A 178 -11.70 -12.36 -6.91
C LYS A 178 -11.55 -11.13 -7.80
N SER A 179 -11.50 -9.97 -7.17
CA SER A 179 -11.26 -8.70 -7.87
C SER A 179 -10.52 -7.73 -6.97
N ILE A 180 -9.81 -6.80 -7.58
CA ILE A 180 -9.04 -5.77 -6.91
C ILE A 180 -9.93 -4.53 -6.76
N LYS A 181 -10.06 -4.07 -5.52
CA LYS A 181 -10.90 -2.90 -5.19
C LYS A 181 -10.31 -1.63 -5.80
N LYS A 182 -11.14 -0.89 -6.54
CA LYS A 182 -10.85 0.44 -7.08
C LYS A 182 -12.08 1.32 -6.96
N LYS A 183 -11.91 2.64 -7.05
CA LYS A 183 -13.03 3.61 -6.96
C LYS A 183 -14.10 3.40 -8.03
N TRP A 184 -13.68 2.94 -9.21
CA TRP A 184 -14.56 2.60 -10.34
C TRP A 184 -15.08 1.16 -10.30
N TRP A 185 -14.75 0.41 -9.25
CA TRP A 185 -15.07 -1.02 -9.12
C TRP A 185 -15.76 -1.30 -7.78
N ASP A 186 -17.08 -1.18 -7.76
CA ASP A 186 -17.90 -1.57 -6.61
C ASP A 186 -18.35 -3.03 -6.75
N GLN A 187 -17.60 -3.93 -6.13
CA GLN A 187 -17.89 -5.36 -6.17
C GLN A 187 -19.27 -5.71 -5.58
N ASN A 188 -19.75 -4.95 -4.58
CA ASN A 188 -21.04 -5.24 -3.95
C ASN A 188 -22.19 -4.83 -4.86
N GLU A 189 -22.09 -3.67 -5.50
CA GLU A 189 -23.07 -3.21 -6.49
C GLU A 189 -23.12 -4.15 -7.70
N ILE A 190 -21.95 -4.54 -8.22
CA ILE A 190 -21.85 -5.48 -9.33
C ILE A 190 -22.52 -6.81 -8.97
N LYS A 191 -22.21 -7.39 -7.79
CA LYS A 191 -22.82 -8.64 -7.32
C LYS A 191 -24.34 -8.52 -7.18
N LYS A 192 -24.83 -7.42 -6.59
CA LYS A 192 -26.26 -7.17 -6.47
C LYS A 192 -26.95 -7.11 -7.84
N ASN A 193 -26.33 -6.48 -8.84
CA ASN A 193 -26.89 -6.41 -10.19
C ASN A 193 -26.86 -7.78 -10.92
N ILE A 194 -25.84 -8.60 -10.66
CA ILE A 194 -25.79 -10.00 -11.14
C ILE A 194 -26.90 -10.83 -10.51
N GLU A 195 -27.09 -10.73 -9.20
CA GLU A 195 -28.13 -11.46 -8.46
C GLU A 195 -29.54 -11.12 -8.97
N ASN A 196 -29.79 -9.84 -9.23
CA ASN A 196 -31.07 -9.31 -9.71
C ASN A 196 -31.30 -9.43 -11.24
N ASP A 197 -30.47 -10.18 -11.97
CA ASP A 197 -30.60 -10.36 -13.43
C ASP A 197 -30.52 -9.07 -14.26
N HIS A 198 -29.91 -8.01 -13.71
CA HIS A 198 -29.72 -6.76 -14.45
C HIS A 198 -28.58 -6.83 -15.46
N PHE A 199 -27.63 -7.75 -15.26
CA PHE A 199 -26.47 -7.93 -16.13
C PHE A 199 -26.55 -9.20 -16.95
N LEU A 200 -26.12 -9.11 -18.21
CA LEU A 200 -25.91 -10.24 -19.08
C LEU A 200 -24.53 -10.82 -18.79
N LEU A 201 -24.47 -12.12 -18.51
CA LEU A 201 -23.25 -12.79 -18.03
C LEU A 201 -22.71 -13.69 -19.12
N GLY A 202 -21.42 -13.55 -19.43
CA GLY A 202 -20.79 -14.41 -20.42
C GLY A 202 -19.32 -14.59 -20.17
N LYS A 203 -18.73 -15.58 -20.83
CA LYS A 203 -17.29 -15.84 -20.80
C LYS A 203 -16.75 -16.03 -22.19
N ARG A 204 -15.49 -15.63 -22.37
CA ARG A 204 -14.73 -15.85 -23.59
C ARG A 204 -13.26 -15.94 -23.25
N GLU A 205 -12.63 -17.04 -23.66
CA GLU A 205 -11.25 -17.36 -23.30
C GLU A 205 -11.09 -17.34 -21.76
N HIS A 206 -10.06 -16.64 -21.27
CA HIS A 206 -9.70 -16.49 -19.86
C HIS A 206 -10.43 -15.31 -19.20
N PHE A 207 -11.51 -14.83 -19.80
CA PHE A 207 -12.22 -13.64 -19.31
C PHE A 207 -13.69 -13.94 -19.08
N ILE A 208 -14.18 -13.43 -17.96
CA ILE A 208 -15.59 -13.44 -17.61
C ILE A 208 -16.10 -12.01 -17.66
N TYR A 209 -17.34 -11.83 -18.10
CA TYR A 209 -17.97 -10.54 -18.33
C TYR A 209 -19.31 -10.44 -17.62
N ALA A 210 -19.59 -9.26 -17.06
CA ALA A 210 -20.92 -8.79 -16.72
C ALA A 210 -21.22 -7.54 -17.54
N ILE A 211 -22.27 -7.60 -18.35
CA ILE A 211 -22.63 -6.54 -19.28
C ILE A 211 -23.93 -5.90 -18.80
N ASP A 212 -23.86 -4.62 -18.47
CA ASP A 212 -25.03 -3.76 -18.40
C ASP A 212 -25.53 -3.52 -19.84
N PRO A 213 -26.77 -3.89 -20.18
CA PRO A 213 -27.35 -3.62 -21.49
C PRO A 213 -27.23 -2.14 -21.91
N ASN A 214 -27.13 -1.20 -20.96
CA ASN A 214 -26.97 0.23 -21.25
C ASN A 214 -25.56 0.64 -21.69
N GLY A 215 -24.59 -0.28 -21.71
CA GLY A 215 -23.29 -0.07 -22.35
C GLY A 215 -22.07 -0.28 -21.45
N THR A 216 -22.25 -0.43 -20.14
CA THR A 216 -21.11 -0.66 -19.24
C THR A 216 -20.75 -2.15 -19.20
N VAL A 217 -19.49 -2.49 -19.46
CA VAL A 217 -19.01 -3.87 -19.43
C VAL A 217 -17.93 -4.02 -18.37
N TYR A 218 -18.18 -4.91 -17.41
CA TYR A 218 -17.21 -5.34 -16.41
C TYR A 218 -16.57 -6.64 -16.87
N PHE A 219 -15.26 -6.79 -16.65
CA PHE A 219 -14.55 -8.03 -16.92
C PHE A 219 -13.64 -8.44 -15.77
N TRP A 220 -13.42 -9.75 -15.67
CA TRP A 220 -12.48 -10.40 -14.75
C TRP A 220 -11.52 -11.27 -15.54
N ILE A 221 -10.28 -11.37 -15.05
CA ILE A 221 -9.32 -12.38 -15.50
C ILE A 221 -9.61 -13.67 -14.71
N GLN A 222 -9.83 -14.76 -15.44
CA GLN A 222 -10.01 -16.11 -14.91
C GLN A 222 -8.75 -16.92 -15.20
N GLU A 223 -8.14 -17.47 -14.15
CA GLU A 223 -7.05 -18.46 -14.27
C GLU A 223 -7.54 -19.78 -14.87
#